data_AF-A0A820IMN5-F1
#
_entry.id   AF-A0A820IMN5-F1
#
_cell.length_a   1.000
_cell.length_b   1.000
_cell.length_c   1.000
_cell.angle_alpha   90.00
_cell.angle_beta   90.00
_cell.angle_gamma   90.00
#
_symmetry.space_group_name_H-M   'P 1'
#
loop_
_entity.id
_entity.type
_entity.pdbx_description
1 polymer ?
#
loop_
_entity_poly.entity_id
_entity_poly.type
_entity_poly.pdbx_seq_one_letter_code
_entity_poly.pdbx_strand_id
1 'polypeptide(L)'
;SLIAALTITELRQWFPSIALHDLYECRTAAKLAERLTLLSDEKKNETTLKIPNTCVKPSYTRIILCSVYQAIVVLILGGIVSLELILPYIIFVRILHHHHGIGYACLGAYGVLVIVPLFRHLFSLIIKWILIGRYKEGDFPLWGWMYVRWWTVEQLRNLAMPETFADSPLMSIYYRLFGAKIGRNVHLGSINCEAPDLLEIDDDTTISSEVHFQTAFVEDYTLKFRRIYI
;
A
#
# COMPACT_ATOMS: atom_id res chain seq x y z
N SER A 1 13.87 18.01 -14.34
CA SER A 1 14.59 18.05 -15.64
C SER A 1 15.84 17.18 -15.56
N LEU A 2 16.27 16.54 -16.65
CA LEU A 2 17.43 15.63 -16.66
C LEU A 2 18.75 16.38 -16.36
N ILE A 3 18.85 17.64 -16.78
CA ILE A 3 19.99 18.52 -16.50
C ILE A 3 20.14 18.80 -15.00
N ALA A 4 19.03 18.98 -14.27
CA ALA A 4 19.03 19.16 -12.81
C ALA A 4 19.55 17.90 -12.07
N ALA A 5 19.19 16.71 -12.58
CA ALA A 5 19.67 15.46 -12.00
C ALA A 5 21.16 15.21 -12.28
N LEU A 6 21.67 15.59 -13.47
CA LEU A 6 23.10 15.47 -13.77
C LEU A 6 23.95 16.45 -12.95
N THR A 7 23.50 17.70 -12.86
CA THR A 7 24.18 18.73 -12.05
C THR A 7 24.22 18.36 -10.57
N ILE A 8 23.15 17.80 -10.00
CA ILE A 8 23.17 17.34 -8.60
C ILE A 8 24.11 16.15 -8.40
N THR A 9 24.22 15.27 -9.39
CA THR A 9 25.08 14.08 -9.32
C THR A 9 26.55 14.47 -9.29
N GLU A 10 26.94 15.45 -10.11
CA GLU A 10 28.29 16.02 -10.10
C GLU A 10 28.56 16.81 -8.81
N LEU A 11 27.64 17.68 -8.38
CA LEU A 11 27.78 18.48 -7.15
C LEU A 11 27.91 17.60 -5.90
N ARG A 12 27.24 16.45 -5.87
CA ARG A 12 27.27 15.51 -4.73
C ARG A 12 28.66 14.88 -4.51
N GLN A 13 29.53 14.87 -5.51
CA GLN A 13 30.92 14.43 -5.35
C GLN A 13 31.70 15.36 -4.39
N TRP A 14 31.41 16.67 -4.42
CA TRP A 14 32.05 17.66 -3.56
C TRP A 14 31.22 17.99 -2.31
N PHE A 15 29.88 17.91 -2.41
CA PHE A 15 28.94 18.24 -1.34
C PHE A 15 27.91 17.11 -1.14
N PRO A 16 28.21 16.10 -0.32
CA PRO A 16 27.38 14.89 -0.22
C PRO A 16 25.96 15.14 0.30
N SER A 17 25.76 16.25 1.01
CA SER A 17 24.50 16.66 1.65
C SER A 17 23.57 17.46 0.75
N ILE A 18 23.95 17.77 -0.51
CA ILE A 18 23.09 18.56 -1.39
C ILE A 18 21.89 17.74 -1.92
N ALA A 19 20.68 18.28 -1.75
CA ALA A 19 19.45 17.69 -2.23
C ALA A 19 19.02 18.31 -3.56
N LEU A 20 18.29 17.53 -4.37
CA LEU A 20 17.73 18.03 -5.63
C LEU A 20 16.77 19.22 -5.41
N HIS A 21 16.12 19.26 -4.24
CA HIS A 21 15.24 20.35 -3.83
C HIS A 21 15.98 21.69 -3.71
N ASP A 22 17.20 21.70 -3.15
CA ASP A 22 18.00 22.93 -2.98
C ASP A 22 18.32 23.61 -4.32
N LEU A 23 18.50 22.80 -5.38
CA LEU A 23 18.75 23.30 -6.74
C LEU A 23 17.52 24.01 -7.33
N TYR A 24 16.31 23.58 -6.96
CA TYR A 24 15.08 24.20 -7.44
C TYR A 24 14.71 25.45 -6.63
N GLU A 25 15.00 25.48 -5.33
CA GLU A 25 14.78 26.68 -4.50
C GLU A 25 15.78 27.79 -4.83
N CYS A 26 17.03 27.43 -5.10
CA CYS A 26 18.07 28.38 -5.46
C CYS A 26 17.99 28.81 -6.92
N ARG A 27 17.14 29.81 -7.20
CA ARG A 27 16.94 30.38 -8.55
C ARG A 27 18.21 30.97 -9.20
N THR A 28 19.28 31.22 -8.44
CA THR A 28 20.52 31.86 -8.91
C THR A 28 21.76 31.15 -8.36
N ALA A 29 22.82 31.06 -9.17
CA ALA A 29 24.08 30.42 -8.80
C ALA A 29 24.73 31.00 -7.53
N ALA A 30 24.56 32.31 -7.28
CA ALA A 30 25.06 32.96 -6.07
C ALA A 30 24.40 32.43 -4.78
N LYS A 31 23.07 32.30 -4.77
CA LYS A 31 22.33 31.70 -3.65
C LYS A 31 22.66 30.23 -3.45
N LEU A 32 22.88 29.50 -4.53
CA LEU A 32 23.29 28.09 -4.45
C LEU A 32 24.68 27.97 -3.82
N ALA A 33 25.63 28.84 -4.17
CA ALA A 33 26.96 28.87 -3.56
C ALA A 33 26.89 29.20 -2.06
N GLU A 34 26.06 30.17 -1.67
CA GLU A 34 25.83 30.52 -0.26
C GLU A 34 25.22 29.35 0.54
N ARG A 35 24.23 28.66 -0.05
CA ARG A 35 23.61 27.47 0.56
C ARG A 35 24.62 26.32 0.70
N LEU A 36 25.48 26.12 -0.30
CA LEU A 36 26.54 25.11 -0.25
C LEU A 36 27.57 25.40 0.84
N THR A 37 27.96 26.68 1.04
CA THR A 37 28.86 27.06 2.15
C THR A 37 28.21 26.79 3.51
N LEU A 38 26.92 27.08 3.68
CA LEU A 38 26.19 26.77 4.90
C LEU A 38 26.11 25.25 5.17
N LEU A 39 25.85 24.44 4.15
CA LEU A 39 25.79 22.97 4.27
C LEU A 39 27.17 22.36 4.60
N SER A 40 28.26 22.97 4.12
CA SER A 40 29.62 22.57 4.50
C SER A 40 29.94 22.91 5.96
N ASP A 41 29.48 24.04 6.47
CA ASP A 41 29.65 24.44 7.86
C ASP A 41 28.73 23.66 8.81
N GLU A 42 27.49 23.38 8.40
CA GLU A 42 26.56 22.51 9.14
C GLU A 42 27.11 21.10 9.27
N LYS A 43 27.65 20.51 8.21
CA LYS A 43 28.26 19.17 8.28
C LYS A 43 29.48 19.10 9.20
N LYS A 44 30.20 20.22 9.38
CA LYS A 44 31.31 20.33 10.34
C LYS A 44 30.79 20.35 11.79
N ASN A 45 29.57 20.84 12.01
CA ASN A 45 28.90 20.92 13.32
C ASN A 45 27.99 19.71 13.63
N GLU A 46 27.44 19.03 12.62
CA GLU A 46 26.46 17.93 12.73
C GLU A 46 27.04 16.57 13.11
N THR A 47 28.34 16.46 13.40
CA THR A 47 28.98 15.21 13.84
C THR A 47 28.40 14.63 15.16
N THR A 48 27.35 15.22 15.74
CA THR A 48 26.74 14.85 17.03
C THR A 48 25.25 14.46 17.00
N LEU A 49 24.54 14.49 15.87
CA LEU A 49 23.20 13.88 15.78
C LEU A 49 23.32 12.38 15.55
N LYS A 50 23.58 11.63 16.63
CA LYS A 50 23.38 10.18 16.67
C LYS A 50 21.89 9.90 16.47
N ILE A 51 21.49 9.64 15.22
CA ILE A 51 20.26 8.90 14.96
C ILE A 51 20.39 7.61 15.77
N PRO A 52 19.47 7.29 16.70
CA PRO A 52 19.58 6.08 17.48
C PRO A 52 19.58 4.89 16.52
N ASN A 53 20.74 4.24 16.37
CA ASN A 53 20.92 2.99 15.64
C ASN A 53 20.19 1.87 16.40
N THR A 54 18.87 1.87 16.38
CA THR A 54 18.05 0.72 16.81
C THR A 54 17.77 -0.24 15.66
N CYS A 55 18.52 -0.13 14.56
CA CYS A 55 18.42 -0.99 13.38
C CYS A 55 18.98 -2.38 13.71
N VAL A 56 18.17 -3.21 14.37
CA VAL A 56 18.52 -4.61 14.64
C VAL A 56 18.39 -5.37 13.32
N LYS A 57 19.53 -5.74 12.73
CA LYS A 57 19.55 -6.53 11.50
C LYS A 57 18.81 -7.86 11.72
N PRO A 58 17.82 -8.20 10.88
CA PRO A 58 17.04 -9.43 11.06
C PRO A 58 17.93 -10.67 10.86
N SER A 59 17.65 -11.72 11.64
CA SER A 59 18.31 -13.02 11.48
C SER A 59 17.92 -13.67 10.16
N TYR A 60 18.88 -14.26 9.45
CA TYR A 60 18.66 -14.93 8.16
C TYR A 60 17.59 -16.02 8.22
N THR A 61 17.45 -16.72 9.35
CA THR A 61 16.42 -17.76 9.51
C THR A 61 15.00 -17.18 9.49
N ARG A 62 14.78 -16.01 10.11
CA ARG A 62 13.48 -15.33 10.10
C ARG A 62 13.11 -14.86 8.69
N ILE A 63 14.10 -14.37 7.94
CA ILE A 63 13.91 -13.96 6.55
C ILE A 63 13.47 -15.17 5.73
N ILE A 64 14.20 -16.29 5.79
CA ILE A 64 13.86 -17.50 5.02
C ILE A 64 12.47 -18.02 5.39
N LEU A 65 12.15 -18.12 6.69
CA LEU A 65 10.84 -18.59 7.14
C LEU A 65 9.72 -17.70 6.62
N CYS A 66 9.90 -16.37 6.71
CA CYS A 66 8.92 -15.41 6.21
C CYS A 66 8.80 -15.49 4.68
N SER A 67 9.89 -15.61 3.94
CA SER A 67 9.86 -15.75 2.49
C SER A 67 9.14 -17.03 2.06
N VAL A 68 9.37 -18.15 2.75
CA VAL A 68 8.64 -19.42 2.48
C VAL A 68 7.14 -19.24 2.75
N TYR A 69 6.78 -18.61 3.86
CA TYR A 69 5.38 -18.29 4.16
C TYR A 69 4.76 -17.40 3.07
N GLN A 70 5.45 -16.32 2.67
CA GLN A 70 4.97 -15.41 1.63
C GLN A 70 4.80 -16.14 0.29
N ALA A 71 5.74 -17.01 -0.07
CA ALA A 71 5.65 -17.82 -1.29
C ALA A 71 4.43 -18.76 -1.26
N ILE A 72 4.17 -19.41 -0.12
CA ILE A 72 3.00 -20.28 0.06
C ILE A 72 1.71 -19.47 -0.06
N VAL A 73 1.62 -18.31 0.59
CA VAL A 73 0.44 -17.44 0.50
C VAL A 73 0.21 -16.97 -0.93
N VAL A 74 1.24 -16.48 -1.62
CA VAL A 74 1.13 -16.07 -3.03
C VAL A 74 0.68 -17.23 -3.92
N LEU A 75 1.20 -18.44 -3.70
CA LEU A 75 0.79 -19.62 -4.46
C LEU A 75 -0.70 -19.95 -4.24
N ILE A 76 -1.16 -19.91 -2.99
CA ILE A 76 -2.57 -20.15 -2.64
C ILE A 76 -3.47 -19.07 -3.26
N LEU A 77 -3.13 -17.80 -3.07
CA LEU A 77 -3.91 -16.68 -3.62
C LEU A 77 -3.94 -16.71 -5.16
N GLY A 78 -2.80 -17.00 -5.80
CA GLY A 78 -2.71 -17.18 -7.25
C GLY A 78 -3.53 -18.37 -7.74
N GLY A 79 -3.59 -19.46 -6.96
CA GLY A 79 -4.47 -20.60 -7.22
C GLY A 79 -5.95 -20.22 -7.16
N ILE A 80 -6.36 -19.40 -6.19
CA ILE A 80 -7.73 -18.88 -6.07
C ILE A 80 -8.11 -18.04 -7.29
N VAL A 81 -7.25 -17.10 -7.71
CA VAL A 81 -7.49 -16.28 -8.92
C VAL A 81 -7.59 -17.16 -10.16
N SER A 82 -6.71 -18.16 -10.28
CA SER A 82 -6.72 -19.10 -11.40
C SER A 82 -8.02 -19.91 -11.45
N LEU A 83 -8.52 -20.36 -10.29
CA LEU A 83 -9.78 -21.08 -10.17
C LEU A 83 -10.97 -20.18 -10.50
N GLU A 84 -10.96 -18.92 -10.06
CA GLU A 84 -11.97 -17.90 -10.39
C GLU A 84 -12.11 -17.71 -11.90
N LEU A 85 -11.00 -17.76 -12.65
CA LEU A 85 -11.03 -17.62 -14.11
C LEU A 85 -11.60 -18.87 -14.81
N ILE A 86 -11.39 -20.06 -14.25
CA ILE A 86 -11.84 -21.33 -14.82
C ILE A 86 -13.30 -21.64 -14.45
N LEU A 87 -13.77 -21.20 -13.27
CA LEU A 87 -15.10 -21.49 -12.72
C LEU A 87 -16.27 -21.11 -13.66
N PRO A 88 -16.33 -19.88 -14.21
CA PRO A 88 -17.40 -19.48 -15.14
C PRO A 88 -17.44 -20.38 -16.38
N TYR A 89 -16.27 -20.78 -16.89
CA TYR A 89 -16.18 -21.68 -18.05
C TYR A 89 -16.73 -23.07 -17.72
N ILE A 90 -16.36 -23.65 -16.57
CA ILE A 90 -16.88 -24.95 -16.13
C ILE A 90 -18.41 -24.90 -15.98
N ILE A 91 -18.94 -23.83 -15.36
CA ILE A 91 -20.38 -23.68 -15.13
C ILE A 91 -21.13 -23.48 -16.44
N PHE A 92 -20.57 -22.70 -17.36
CA PHE A 92 -21.12 -22.50 -18.70
C PHE A 92 -21.28 -23.84 -19.45
N VAL A 93 -20.20 -24.63 -19.55
CA VAL A 93 -20.20 -25.93 -20.25
C VAL A 93 -21.16 -26.92 -19.57
N ARG A 94 -21.21 -26.93 -18.24
CA ARG A 94 -22.08 -27.83 -17.47
C ARG A 94 -23.57 -27.55 -17.71
N ILE A 95 -23.97 -26.28 -17.71
CA ILE A 95 -25.37 -25.89 -17.96
C ILE A 95 -25.76 -26.16 -19.41
N LEU A 96 -24.84 -25.90 -20.35
CA LEU A 96 -25.06 -26.17 -21.77
C LEU A 96 -25.28 -27.67 -22.04
N HIS A 97 -24.50 -28.53 -21.36
CA HIS A 97 -24.62 -29.99 -21.46
C HIS A 97 -25.96 -30.53 -20.92
N HIS A 98 -26.59 -29.86 -19.96
CA HIS A 98 -27.93 -30.22 -19.45
C HIS A 98 -29.09 -29.73 -20.35
N HIS A 99 -28.81 -29.26 -21.57
CA HIS A 99 -29.79 -28.78 -22.55
C HIS A 99 -30.71 -27.64 -22.06
N HIS A 100 -30.31 -26.87 -21.05
CA HIS A 100 -31.08 -25.73 -20.55
C HIS A 100 -31.08 -24.52 -21.50
N GLY A 101 -30.51 -24.62 -22.70
CA GLY A 101 -30.39 -23.51 -23.65
C GLY A 101 -29.27 -22.53 -23.29
N ILE A 102 -28.77 -21.82 -24.29
CA ILE A 102 -27.55 -20.99 -24.15
C ILE A 102 -27.74 -19.81 -23.19
N GLY A 103 -28.97 -19.31 -23.06
CA GLY A 103 -29.29 -18.16 -22.19
C GLY A 103 -29.04 -18.46 -20.71
N TYR A 104 -29.45 -19.63 -20.22
CA TYR A 104 -29.20 -20.04 -18.84
C TYR A 104 -27.72 -20.31 -18.57
N ALA A 105 -26.98 -20.80 -19.57
CA ALA A 105 -25.53 -20.99 -19.45
C ALA A 105 -24.81 -19.64 -19.31
N CYS A 106 -25.17 -18.64 -20.13
CA CYS A 106 -24.65 -17.27 -20.01
C CYS A 106 -25.00 -16.64 -18.66
N LEU A 107 -26.24 -16.79 -18.20
CA LEU A 107 -26.70 -16.24 -16.92
C LEU A 107 -25.98 -16.89 -15.74
N GLY A 108 -25.76 -18.20 -15.77
CA GLY A 108 -24.99 -18.91 -14.75
C GLY A 108 -23.52 -18.45 -14.69
N ALA A 109 -22.86 -18.33 -15.85
CA ALA A 109 -21.48 -17.85 -15.93
C ALA A 109 -21.37 -16.39 -15.45
N TYR A 110 -22.29 -15.52 -15.85
CA TYR A 110 -22.35 -14.14 -15.41
C TYR A 110 -22.57 -14.04 -13.89
N GLY A 111 -23.48 -14.85 -13.33
CA GLY A 111 -23.73 -14.88 -11.89
C GLY A 111 -22.46 -15.20 -11.10
N VAL A 112 -21.63 -16.12 -11.57
CA VAL A 112 -20.35 -16.47 -10.94
C VAL A 112 -19.37 -15.30 -10.99
N LEU A 113 -19.26 -14.63 -12.14
CA LEU A 113 -18.40 -13.45 -12.31
C LEU A 113 -18.79 -12.29 -11.40
N VAL A 114 -20.06 -12.17 -11.00
CA VAL A 114 -20.52 -11.13 -10.07
C VAL A 114 -20.37 -11.58 -8.61
N ILE A 115 -20.73 -12.81 -8.29
CA ILE A 115 -20.75 -13.30 -6.90
C ILE A 115 -19.34 -13.51 -6.34
N VAL A 116 -18.40 -14.03 -7.14
CA VAL A 116 -17.05 -14.37 -6.66
C VAL A 116 -16.26 -13.13 -6.21
N PRO A 117 -16.21 -12.02 -6.96
CA PRO A 117 -15.54 -10.79 -6.50
C PRO A 117 -16.16 -10.21 -5.22
N LEU A 118 -17.50 -10.21 -5.11
CA LEU A 118 -18.20 -9.77 -3.89
C LEU A 118 -17.79 -10.62 -2.68
N PHE A 119 -17.72 -11.94 -2.86
CA PHE A 119 -17.24 -12.84 -1.82
C PHE A 119 -15.79 -12.57 -1.44
N ARG A 120 -14.93 -12.22 -2.40
CA ARG A 120 -13.52 -11.87 -2.19
C ARG A 120 -13.34 -10.61 -1.34
N HIS A 121 -14.14 -9.57 -1.58
CA HIS A 121 -14.17 -8.37 -0.74
C HIS A 121 -14.58 -8.70 0.70
N LEU A 122 -15.64 -9.47 0.87
CA LEU A 122 -16.12 -9.88 2.19
C LEU A 122 -15.11 -10.76 2.92
N PHE A 123 -14.49 -11.70 2.21
CA PHE A 123 -13.46 -12.57 2.74
C PHE A 123 -12.24 -11.77 3.20
N SER A 124 -11.76 -10.83 2.40
CA SER A 124 -10.64 -9.94 2.75
C SER A 124 -10.93 -9.13 4.03
N LEU A 125 -12.14 -8.57 4.13
CA LEU A 125 -12.60 -7.86 5.32
C LEU A 125 -12.61 -8.75 6.56
N ILE A 126 -13.19 -9.95 6.47
CA ILE A 126 -13.27 -10.90 7.59
C ILE A 126 -11.88 -11.30 8.06
N ILE A 127 -10.99 -11.67 7.14
CA ILE A 127 -9.62 -12.07 7.49
C ILE A 127 -8.85 -10.93 8.13
N LYS A 128 -9.01 -9.68 7.65
CA LYS A 128 -8.40 -8.51 8.29
C LYS A 128 -8.79 -8.39 9.77
N TRP A 129 -10.08 -8.51 10.07
CA TRP A 129 -10.59 -8.43 11.44
C TRP A 129 -10.15 -9.61 12.32
N ILE A 130 -10.03 -10.82 11.76
CA ILE A 130 -9.56 -12.02 12.49
C ILE A 130 -8.06 -11.96 12.75
N LEU A 131 -7.25 -11.57 11.76
CA LEU A 131 -5.80 -11.69 11.82
C LEU A 131 -5.16 -10.56 12.62
N ILE A 132 -5.68 -9.34 12.47
CA ILE A 132 -5.10 -8.11 13.05
C ILE A 132 -6.09 -7.39 13.96
N GLY A 133 -7.35 -7.29 13.54
CA GLY A 133 -8.34 -6.47 14.23
C GLY A 133 -8.14 -4.98 13.92
N ARG A 134 -7.65 -4.21 14.89
CA ARG A 134 -7.33 -2.78 14.73
C ARG A 134 -5.84 -2.55 14.79
N TYR A 135 -5.28 -1.89 13.77
CA TYR A 135 -3.89 -1.44 13.80
C TYR A 135 -3.66 -0.44 14.94
N LYS A 136 -2.48 -0.54 15.57
CA LYS A 136 -2.01 0.41 16.57
C LYS A 136 -0.79 1.13 16.00
N GLU A 137 -0.70 2.43 16.28
CA GLU A 137 0.50 3.21 16.00
C GLU A 137 1.70 2.63 16.75
N GLY A 138 2.84 2.53 16.08
CA GLY A 138 4.05 1.98 16.66
C GLY A 138 5.03 1.45 15.64
N ASP A 139 6.18 1.05 16.18
CA ASP A 139 7.33 0.55 15.41
C ASP A 139 7.50 -0.95 15.69
N PHE A 140 7.45 -1.75 14.64
CA PHE A 140 7.53 -3.20 14.70
C PHE A 140 8.73 -3.71 13.90
N PRO A 141 9.39 -4.79 14.34
CA PRO A 141 10.52 -5.34 13.59
C PRO A 141 10.07 -5.90 12.23
N LEU A 142 10.83 -5.58 11.18
CA LEU A 142 10.65 -6.16 9.85
C LEU A 142 10.91 -7.68 9.92
N TRP A 143 10.15 -8.47 9.13
CA TRP A 143 10.15 -9.94 9.19
C TRP A 143 9.66 -10.52 10.52
N GLY A 144 9.08 -9.69 11.38
CA GLY A 144 8.39 -10.13 12.59
C GLY A 144 6.97 -10.64 12.30
N TRP A 145 6.33 -11.12 13.36
CA TRP A 145 4.97 -11.65 13.29
C TRP A 145 3.92 -10.61 12.85
N MET A 146 4.07 -9.35 13.29
CA MET A 146 3.21 -8.25 12.86
C MET A 146 3.36 -7.96 11.36
N TYR A 147 4.60 -7.98 10.84
CA TYR A 147 4.89 -7.77 9.43
C TYR A 147 4.22 -8.84 8.56
N VAL A 148 4.33 -10.11 8.94
CA VAL A 148 3.70 -11.21 8.20
C VAL A 148 2.18 -11.03 8.13
N ARG A 149 1.54 -10.69 9.26
CA ARG A 149 0.09 -10.47 9.29
C ARG A 149 -0.35 -9.30 8.43
N TRP A 150 0.32 -8.16 8.59
CA TRP A 150 0.06 -6.95 7.81
C TRP A 150 0.20 -7.26 6.32
N TRP A 151 1.29 -7.90 5.93
CA TRP A 151 1.54 -8.29 4.54
C TRP A 151 0.46 -9.23 4.00
N THR A 152 -0.01 -10.20 4.79
CA THR A 152 -1.09 -11.11 4.36
C THR A 152 -2.41 -10.37 4.14
N VAL A 153 -2.78 -9.45 5.03
CA VAL A 153 -3.97 -8.61 4.86
C VAL A 153 -3.85 -7.73 3.63
N GLU A 154 -2.66 -7.16 3.40
CA GLU A 154 -2.37 -6.34 2.24
C GLU A 154 -2.52 -7.13 0.93
N GLN A 155 -2.00 -8.36 0.86
CA GLN A 155 -2.21 -9.24 -0.30
C GLN A 155 -3.69 -9.58 -0.52
N LEU A 156 -4.44 -9.84 0.56
CA LEU A 156 -5.88 -10.12 0.47
C LEU A 156 -6.69 -8.91 0.03
N ARG A 157 -6.28 -7.70 0.42
CA ARG A 157 -6.89 -6.44 -0.01
C ARG A 157 -6.61 -6.20 -1.50
N ASN A 158 -5.37 -6.38 -1.93
CA ASN A 158 -4.99 -6.27 -3.35
C ASN A 158 -5.73 -7.30 -4.20
N LEU A 159 -5.89 -8.52 -3.69
CA LEU A 159 -6.70 -9.56 -4.32
C LEU A 159 -8.16 -9.12 -4.45
N ALA A 160 -8.72 -8.43 -3.46
CA ALA A 160 -10.10 -7.95 -3.52
C ALA A 160 -10.31 -6.87 -4.60
N MET A 161 -9.28 -6.13 -5.02
CA MET A 161 -9.37 -5.03 -6.00
C MET A 161 -10.34 -3.92 -5.56
N PRO A 162 -10.08 -3.21 -4.45
CA PRO A 162 -10.95 -2.16 -3.92
C PRO A 162 -11.15 -0.98 -4.90
N GLU A 163 -10.25 -0.81 -5.86
CA GLU A 163 -10.37 0.17 -6.97
C GLU A 163 -11.67 0.01 -7.77
N THR A 164 -12.31 -1.16 -7.74
CA THR A 164 -13.64 -1.39 -8.34
C THR A 164 -14.71 -0.45 -7.78
N PHE A 165 -14.53 0.06 -6.56
CA PHE A 165 -15.43 1.02 -5.92
C PHE A 165 -14.96 2.47 -6.03
N ALA A 166 -13.86 2.76 -6.71
CA ALA A 166 -13.34 4.13 -6.88
C ALA A 166 -14.39 5.08 -7.46
N ASP A 167 -14.33 6.34 -7.06
CA ASP A 167 -15.24 7.41 -7.49
C ASP A 167 -16.72 7.15 -7.12
N SER A 168 -16.99 6.18 -6.24
CA SER A 168 -18.33 5.85 -5.77
C SER A 168 -18.48 6.06 -4.26
N PRO A 169 -19.70 6.33 -3.75
CA PRO A 169 -19.96 6.38 -2.31
C PRO A 169 -19.65 5.06 -1.57
N LEU A 170 -19.59 3.94 -2.30
CA LEU A 170 -19.23 2.64 -1.74
C LEU A 170 -17.79 2.60 -1.25
N MET A 171 -16.89 3.41 -1.82
CA MET A 171 -15.50 3.49 -1.39
C MET A 171 -15.39 3.97 0.07
N SER A 172 -16.12 5.03 0.40
CA SER A 172 -16.17 5.57 1.76
C SER A 172 -16.74 4.55 2.77
N ILE A 173 -17.75 3.76 2.36
CA ILE A 173 -18.31 2.68 3.18
C ILE A 173 -17.28 1.56 3.35
N TYR A 174 -16.62 1.14 2.27
CA TYR A 174 -15.60 0.09 2.29
C TYR A 174 -14.46 0.44 3.24
N TYR A 175 -13.90 1.64 3.15
CA TYR A 175 -12.82 2.07 4.05
C TYR A 175 -13.28 2.19 5.51
N ARG A 176 -14.52 2.65 5.77
CA ARG A 176 -15.11 2.62 7.12
C ARG A 176 -15.24 1.20 7.69
N LEU A 177 -15.61 0.23 6.86
CA LEU A 177 -15.66 -1.18 7.26
C LEU A 177 -14.28 -1.76 7.56
N PHE A 178 -13.26 -1.27 6.86
CA PHE A 178 -11.85 -1.53 7.17
C PHE A 178 -11.35 -0.72 8.37
N GLY A 179 -12.19 0.11 8.98
CA GLY A 179 -11.97 0.81 10.25
C GLY A 179 -11.43 2.23 10.13
N ALA A 180 -11.31 2.77 8.91
CA ALA A 180 -11.01 4.19 8.69
C ALA A 180 -12.13 5.08 9.24
N LYS A 181 -11.76 6.26 9.74
CA LYS A 181 -12.70 7.27 10.17
C LYS A 181 -12.91 8.25 9.03
N ILE A 182 -14.03 8.12 8.32
CA ILE A 182 -14.35 8.98 7.18
C ILE A 182 -15.60 9.79 7.50
N GLY A 183 -15.48 11.11 7.43
CA GLY A 183 -16.54 12.10 7.62
C GLY A 183 -17.68 12.01 6.61
N ARG A 184 -18.65 12.91 6.72
CA ARG A 184 -19.83 13.05 5.84
C ARG A 184 -19.44 13.76 4.55
N ASN A 185 -20.16 13.47 3.47
CA ASN A 185 -19.95 14.06 2.13
C ASN A 185 -18.54 13.90 1.53
N VAL A 186 -17.76 12.93 2.01
CA VAL A 186 -16.41 12.69 1.50
C VAL A 186 -16.46 11.94 0.17
N HIS A 187 -15.82 12.52 -0.85
CA HIS A 187 -15.61 11.88 -2.15
C HIS A 187 -14.19 11.30 -2.23
N LEU A 188 -14.11 9.99 -2.46
CA LEU A 188 -12.85 9.27 -2.61
C LEU A 188 -12.76 8.69 -4.02
N GLY A 189 -11.73 9.10 -4.76
CA GLY A 189 -11.33 8.44 -6.00
C GLY A 189 -10.66 7.10 -5.75
N SER A 190 -9.75 6.71 -6.65
CA SER A 190 -8.81 5.60 -6.45
C SER A 190 -7.82 5.97 -5.34
N ILE A 191 -8.02 5.45 -4.14
CA ILE A 191 -7.10 5.64 -3.02
C ILE A 191 -6.52 4.31 -2.56
N ASN A 192 -5.27 4.33 -2.13
CA ASN A 192 -4.58 3.18 -1.57
C ASN A 192 -4.04 3.49 -0.17
N CYS A 193 -4.38 2.66 0.83
CA CYS A 193 -4.00 2.83 2.22
C CYS A 193 -3.72 1.46 2.85
N GLU A 194 -2.52 1.26 3.41
CA GLU A 194 -2.09 -0.07 3.89
C GLU A 194 -2.69 -0.44 5.26
N ALA A 195 -2.94 0.56 6.11
CA ALA A 195 -3.57 0.43 7.42
C ALA A 195 -4.74 1.44 7.57
N PRO A 196 -5.91 1.13 6.96
CA PRO A 196 -7.07 2.02 6.97
C PRO A 196 -7.53 2.49 8.36
N ASP A 197 -7.34 1.68 9.40
CA ASP A 197 -7.69 2.03 10.79
C ASP A 197 -6.98 3.31 11.30
N LEU A 198 -5.85 3.68 10.67
CA LEU A 198 -5.03 4.84 11.00
C LEU A 198 -5.30 6.03 10.09
N LEU A 199 -6.31 5.95 9.24
CA LEU A 199 -6.74 7.04 8.38
C LEU A 199 -7.96 7.74 8.97
N GLU A 200 -7.87 9.05 9.11
CA GLU A 200 -8.99 9.91 9.49
C GLU A 200 -9.13 11.03 8.45
N ILE A 201 -10.34 11.17 7.90
CA ILE A 201 -10.68 12.17 6.88
C ILE A 201 -11.92 12.92 7.39
N ASP A 202 -11.84 14.24 7.41
CA ASP A 202 -12.92 15.10 7.91
C ASP A 202 -14.07 15.27 6.90
N ASP A 203 -15.18 15.85 7.38
CA ASP A 203 -16.37 16.13 6.60
C ASP A 203 -16.08 17.04 5.37
N ASP A 204 -16.86 16.87 4.30
CA ASP A 204 -16.82 17.67 3.06
C ASP A 204 -15.47 17.67 2.30
N THR A 205 -14.64 16.64 2.50
CA THR A 205 -13.35 16.47 1.82
C THR A 205 -13.48 15.74 0.47
N THR A 206 -12.72 16.18 -0.55
CA THR A 206 -12.61 15.48 -1.83
C THR A 206 -11.17 15.07 -2.09
N ILE A 207 -10.96 13.78 -2.39
CA ILE A 207 -9.66 13.20 -2.68
C ILE A 207 -9.70 12.65 -4.11
N SER A 208 -8.78 13.13 -4.94
CA SER A 208 -8.61 12.68 -6.33
C SER A 208 -8.19 11.22 -6.42
N SER A 209 -8.28 10.65 -7.63
CA SER A 209 -7.79 9.30 -7.92
C SER A 209 -6.27 9.20 -7.96
N GLU A 210 -5.75 7.99 -7.76
CA GLU A 210 -4.33 7.62 -7.68
C GLU A 210 -3.59 8.24 -6.47
N VAL A 211 -4.29 8.37 -5.33
CA VAL A 211 -3.70 8.89 -4.09
C VAL A 211 -3.28 7.75 -3.17
N HIS A 212 -2.05 7.81 -2.69
CA HIS A 212 -1.47 6.82 -1.79
C HIS A 212 -1.28 7.41 -0.39
N PHE A 213 -2.01 6.87 0.59
CA PHE A 213 -1.85 7.18 2.01
C PHE A 213 -0.89 6.19 2.66
N GLN A 214 0.35 6.63 2.92
CA GLN A 214 1.40 5.84 3.56
C GLN A 214 1.18 5.74 5.08
N THR A 215 0.18 4.98 5.47
CA THR A 215 -0.12 4.67 6.89
C THR A 215 0.82 3.61 7.47
N ALA A 216 1.44 2.80 6.61
CA ALA A 216 2.49 1.87 6.97
C ALA A 216 3.67 1.98 6.00
N PHE A 217 4.88 2.15 6.53
CA PHE A 217 6.09 2.17 5.72
C PHE A 217 7.24 1.45 6.40
N VAL A 218 8.22 1.02 5.60
CA VAL A 218 9.39 0.29 6.09
C VAL A 218 10.60 1.22 6.04
N GLU A 219 11.24 1.41 7.18
CA GLU A 219 12.46 2.19 7.33
C GLU A 219 13.41 1.43 8.25
N ASP A 220 14.67 1.26 7.82
CA ASP A 220 15.72 0.67 8.64
C ASP A 220 15.36 -0.66 9.34
N TYR A 221 14.82 -1.61 8.58
CA TYR A 221 14.37 -2.92 9.10
C TYR A 221 13.26 -2.82 10.16
N THR A 222 12.51 -1.73 10.17
CA THR A 222 11.38 -1.49 11.06
C THR A 222 10.15 -1.14 10.22
N LEU A 223 9.04 -1.81 10.47
CA LEU A 223 7.72 -1.48 9.96
C LEU A 223 7.08 -0.45 10.89
N LYS A 224 6.86 0.76 10.40
CA LYS A 224 6.31 1.88 11.17
C LYS A 224 4.87 2.12 10.74
N PHE A 225 3.97 2.15 11.72
CA PHE A 225 2.58 2.56 11.53
C PHE A 225 2.39 3.98 12.05
N ARG A 226 1.84 4.85 11.21
CA ARG A 226 1.58 6.26 11.53
C ARG A 226 0.16 6.62 11.14
N ARG A 227 -0.44 7.47 11.97
CA ARG A 227 -1.79 7.99 11.74
C ARG A 227 -1.75 9.22 10.86
N ILE A 228 -2.67 9.28 9.91
CA ILE A 228 -2.83 10.39 8.98
C ILE A 228 -4.21 10.98 9.22
N TYR A 229 -4.25 12.30 9.42
CA TYR A 229 -5.47 13.09 9.53
C TYR A 229 -5.49 14.10 8.39
N ILE A 230 -6.65 14.22 7.72
CA ILE A 230 -6.88 15.09 6.56
C ILE A 230 -8.15 15.87 6.79
#